data_AF-M2ZQZ7-F1
#
_entry.id   AF-M2ZQZ7-F1
#
_cell.length_a   1.000
_cell.length_b   1.000
_cell.length_c   1.000
_cell.angle_alpha   90.00
_cell.angle_beta   90.00
_cell.angle_gamma   90.00
#
_symmetry.space_group_name_H-M   'P 1'
#
loop_
_entity.id
_entity.type
_entity.pdbx_description
1 polymer ?
#
loop_
_entity_poly.entity_id
_entity_poly.type
_entity_poly.pdbx_seq_one_letter_code
_entity_poly.pdbx_strand_id
1 'polypeptide(L)' 'EGRRTLKVRMGNAYMSRLQYAATKDAEVAGAFMRVAGLMDPPESLMRPAMMRRVLRHGLGRPVPGPSRSAVAHS' A
#
# COMPACT_ATOMS: atom_id res chain seq x y z
N GLU A 1 -12.97 18.13 9.03
CA GLU A 1 -11.66 17.57 8.62
C GLU A 1 -11.58 16.02 8.50
N GLY A 2 -12.69 15.28 8.27
CA GLY A 2 -12.65 13.79 8.28
C GLY A 2 -12.26 13.06 6.97
N ARG A 3 -12.38 13.72 5.81
CA ARG A 3 -12.10 13.09 4.49
C ARG A 3 -10.62 12.77 4.27
N ARG A 4 -9.74 13.62 4.79
CA ARG A 4 -8.28 13.47 4.64
C ARG A 4 -7.81 12.24 5.40
N THR A 5 -8.35 11.99 6.58
CA THR A 5 -8.02 10.83 7.43
C THR A 5 -8.45 9.50 6.81
N LEU A 6 -9.60 9.45 6.13
CA LEU A 6 -10.04 8.23 5.45
C LEU A 6 -9.18 7.93 4.22
N LYS A 7 -8.89 8.95 3.39
CA LYS A 7 -7.98 8.81 2.24
C LYS A 7 -6.57 8.38 2.66
N VAL A 8 -6.02 9.00 3.69
CA VAL A 8 -4.69 8.65 4.21
C VAL A 8 -4.66 7.23 4.75
N ARG A 9 -5.70 6.81 5.50
CA ARG A 9 -5.79 5.43 6.00
C ARG A 9 -5.87 4.41 4.87
N MET A 10 -6.66 4.68 3.83
CA MET A 10 -6.73 3.81 2.66
C MET A 10 -5.38 3.71 1.96
N GLY A 11 -4.68 4.83 1.76
CA GLY A 11 -3.34 4.85 1.18
C GLY A 11 -2.32 4.05 2.00
N ASN A 12 -2.28 4.26 3.32
CA ASN A 12 -1.39 3.52 4.22
C ASN A 12 -1.69 2.01 4.21
N ALA A 13 -2.98 1.65 4.25
CA ALA A 13 -3.39 0.25 4.21
C ALA A 13 -3.08 -0.40 2.86
N TYR A 14 -3.09 0.36 1.76
CA TYR A 14 -2.63 -0.12 0.46
C TYR A 14 -1.11 -0.33 0.44
N MET A 15 -0.33 0.62 0.97
CA MET A 15 1.13 0.49 1.08
C MET A 15 1.56 -0.70 1.93
N SER A 16 0.91 -0.94 3.07
CA SER A 16 1.20 -2.12 3.89
C SER A 16 0.91 -3.43 3.15
N ARG A 17 -0.16 -3.48 2.35
CA ARG A 17 -0.48 -4.65 1.51
C ARG A 17 0.52 -4.82 0.37
N LEU A 18 0.92 -3.72 -0.28
CA LEU A 18 1.89 -3.71 -1.35
C LEU A 18 3.25 -4.24 -0.87
N GLN A 19 3.73 -3.75 0.26
CA GLN A 19 4.98 -4.24 0.88
C GLN A 19 4.89 -5.74 1.19
N TYR A 20 3.78 -6.19 1.78
CA TYR A 20 3.59 -7.61 2.06
C TYR A 20 3.55 -8.45 0.78
N ALA A 21 2.81 -8.02 -0.23
CA ALA A 21 2.73 -8.69 -1.52
C ALA A 21 4.09 -8.76 -2.23
N ALA A 22 4.92 -7.72 -2.11
CA ALA A 22 6.29 -7.73 -2.62
C ALA A 22 7.16 -8.83 -1.98
N THR A 23 6.91 -9.21 -0.72
CA THR A 23 7.61 -10.35 -0.09
C THR A 23 7.17 -11.72 -0.61
N LYS A 24 6.05 -11.79 -1.33
CA LYS A 24 5.41 -13.05 -1.76
C LYS A 24 5.37 -13.24 -3.27
N ASP A 25 5.43 -12.15 -4.05
CA ASP A 25 5.37 -12.14 -5.51
C ASP A 25 6.54 -11.30 -6.07
N ALA A 26 7.42 -11.95 -6.83
CA ALA A 26 8.61 -11.32 -7.40
C ALA A 26 8.28 -10.24 -8.45
N GLU A 27 7.13 -10.33 -9.14
CA GLU A 27 6.70 -9.26 -10.05
C GLU A 27 6.29 -8.00 -9.28
N VAL A 28 5.65 -8.16 -8.12
CA VAL A 28 5.28 -7.03 -7.25
C VAL A 28 6.54 -6.38 -6.68
N ALA A 29 7.51 -7.18 -6.23
CA ALA A 29 8.81 -6.68 -5.77
C ALA A 29 9.55 -5.90 -6.88
N GLY A 30 9.62 -6.48 -8.08
CA GLY A 30 10.28 -5.85 -9.22
C GLY A 30 9.61 -4.54 -9.64
N ALA A 31 8.27 -4.51 -9.72
CA ALA A 31 7.54 -3.28 -10.03
C ALA A 31 7.74 -2.22 -8.95
N PHE A 32 7.73 -2.60 -7.67
CA PHE A 32 8.00 -1.68 -6.57
C PHE A 32 9.41 -1.08 -6.66
N MET A 33 10.43 -1.90 -6.94
CA MET A 33 11.81 -1.42 -7.11
C MET A 33 11.96 -0.51 -8.33
N ARG A 34 11.29 -0.80 -9.46
CA ARG A 34 11.33 0.09 -10.63
C ARG A 34 10.69 1.44 -10.35
N VAL A 35 9.57 1.48 -9.62
CA VAL A 35 8.97 2.74 -9.18
C VAL A 35 9.83 3.47 -8.15
N ALA A 36 10.42 2.75 -7.18
CA ALA A 36 11.32 3.32 -6.18
C ALA A 36 12.59 3.90 -6.81
N GLY A 37 13.09 3.26 -7.86
CA GLY A 37 14.17 3.76 -8.71
C GLY A 37 13.73 4.78 -9.76
N LEU A 38 12.47 5.22 -9.75
CA LEU A 38 11.87 6.18 -10.69
C LEU A 38 11.95 5.76 -12.17
N MET A 39 12.15 4.47 -12.44
CA MET A 39 12.17 3.91 -13.80
C MET A 39 10.76 3.79 -14.38
N ASP A 40 9.80 3.41 -13.53
CA ASP A 40 8.39 3.35 -13.88
C ASP A 40 7.61 4.42 -13.11
N PRO A 41 6.52 4.96 -13.69
CA PRO A 41 5.63 5.86 -12.99
C PRO A 41 4.89 5.12 -11.86
N PRO A 42 4.58 5.77 -10.71
CA PRO A 42 3.89 5.14 -9.59
C PRO A 42 2.49 4.60 -9.96
N GLU A 43 1.86 5.15 -11.00
CA GLU A 43 0.60 4.68 -11.58
C GLU A 43 0.71 3.25 -12.13
N SER A 44 1.91 2.77 -12.46
CA SER A 44 2.16 1.38 -12.86
C SER A 44 1.76 0.39 -11.77
N LEU A 45 1.89 0.77 -10.49
CA LEU A 45 1.44 -0.02 -9.34
C LEU A 45 -0.07 0.03 -9.14
N MET A 46 -0.76 1.00 -9.74
CA MET A 46 -2.21 1.15 -9.72
C MET A 46 -2.90 0.47 -10.90
N ARG A 47 -2.14 -0.21 -11.78
CA ARG A 47 -2.72 -0.95 -12.90
C ARG A 47 -3.56 -2.12 -12.38
N PRO A 48 -4.71 -2.44 -13.00
CA PRO A 48 -5.62 -3.50 -12.53
C PRO A 48 -4.94 -4.85 -12.33
N ALA A 49 -3.99 -5.20 -13.20
CA ALA A 49 -3.20 -6.44 -13.09
C ALA A 49 -2.35 -6.46 -11.82
N MET A 50 -1.66 -5.35 -11.49
CA MET A 50 -0.82 -5.24 -10.29
C MET A 50 -1.69 -5.22 -9.03
N MET A 51 -2.79 -4.46 -9.03
CA MET A 51 -3.74 -4.43 -7.93
C MET A 51 -4.29 -5.83 -7.61
N ARG A 52 -4.63 -6.64 -8.62
CA ARG A 52 -5.08 -8.03 -8.42
C ARG A 52 -4.02 -8.88 -7.72
N ARG A 53 -2.74 -8.75 -8.09
CA ARG A 53 -1.63 -9.45 -7.41
C ARG A 53 -1.47 -8.98 -5.97
N VAL A 54 -1.44 -7.68 -5.74
CA VAL A 54 -1.33 -7.08 -4.41
C VAL A 54 -2.49 -7.50 -3.51
N LEU A 55 -3.73 -7.52 -4.02
CA LEU A 55 -4.89 -7.97 -3.26
C LEU A 55 -4.84 -9.48 -2.99
N ARG A 56 -4.54 -10.30 -4.00
CA ARG A 56 -4.40 -11.76 -3.85
C ARG A 56 -3.38 -12.14 -2.79
N HIS A 57 -2.24 -11.47 -2.75
CA HIS A 57 -1.18 -11.75 -1.79
C HIS A 57 -1.30 -10.93 -0.48
N GLY A 58 -2.03 -9.82 -0.48
CA GLY A 58 -2.17 -8.90 0.66
C GLY A 58 -3.43 -9.09 1.51
N LEU A 59 -4.43 -9.86 1.05
CA LEU A 59 -5.65 -10.19 1.81
C LEU A 59 -5.37 -10.96 3.10
N GLY A 60 -4.22 -11.63 3.21
CA GLY A 60 -3.81 -12.34 4.43
C GLY A 60 -3.24 -11.45 5.55
N ARG A 61 -3.05 -10.14 5.31
CA ARG A 61 -2.53 -9.22 6.33
C ARG A 61 -3.68 -8.50 7.03
N PRO A 62 -3.84 -8.67 8.37
CA PRO A 62 -4.75 -7.83 9.14
C PRO A 62 -4.36 -6.37 8.93
N VAL A 63 -5.34 -5.51 8.60
CA VAL A 63 -5.12 -4.05 8.63
C VAL A 63 -4.66 -3.71 10.04
N PRO A 64 -3.52 -3.02 10.23
CA PRO A 64 -3.15 -2.51 11.54
C PRO A 64 -4.33 -1.69 12.06
N GLY A 65 -4.93 -2.15 13.17
CA GLY A 65 -6.04 -1.46 13.81
C GLY A 65 -5.68 0.01 14.02
N PRO A 66 -6.66 0.92 13.98
CA PRO A 66 -6.42 2.36 13.95
C PRO A 66 -5.40 2.75 15.02
N SER A 67 -4.22 3.19 14.58
CA SER A 67 -3.19 3.72 15.46
C SER A 67 -3.82 4.86 16.24
N ARG A 68 -3.97 4.70 17.57
CA ARG A 68 -4.30 5.79 18.50
C ARG A 68 -3.12 6.76 18.55
N SER A 69 -2.91 7.51 17.47
CA SER A 69 -2.03 8.68 17.43
C SER A 69 -2.88 9.89 17.06
N ALA A 70 -3.81 10.19 17.95
CA ALA A 70 -4.42 11.49 18.12
C ALA A 70 -4.55 11.71 19.63
N VAL A 71 -3.43 11.62 20.34
CA VAL A 71 -3.31 12.08 21.72
C VAL A 71 -2.45 13.32 21.66
N ALA A 72 -3.03 14.43 22.10
CA ALA A 72 -2.39 15.70 22.47
C ALA A 72 -1.63 16.44 21.35
N HIS A 73 -2.33 17.36 20.69
CA HIS A 73 -1.74 18.67 20.47
C HIS A 73 -2.51 19.67 21.32
N SER A 74 -1.81 20.13 22.35
CA SER A 74 -2.13 21.17 23.32
C SER A 74 -2.38 22.52 22.67
#